data_AF-A0A5B7H5K7-F1
#
_entry.id   AF-A0A5B7H5K7-F1
#
_cell.length_a   1.000
_cell.length_b   1.000
_cell.length_c   1.000
_cell.angle_alpha   90.00
_cell.angle_beta   90.00
_cell.angle_gamma   90.00
#
_symmetry.space_group_name_H-M   'P 1'
#
loop_
_entity.id
_entity.type
_entity.pdbx_description
1 polymer ?
#
loop_
_entity_poly.entity_id
_entity_poly.type
_entity_poly.pdbx_seq_one_letter_code
_entity_poly.pdbx_strand_id
1 'polypeptide(L)'
;MAYHNGGSFSATALCQLQIGTCEPTLTIAQIKGLHKAGLQTREIEANIGVSEQSMRNWVKRFMDDSGVKLPSAKSRLSPSKKTSVRNSTALKRQLKSTSTITAKELKENNSHLLFEVSIRTVNRRWPSWTTIATGKARLQGRPRTTTTTTTITITITITITITTTITTTATTTRL
;
A
#
# COMPACT_ATOMS: atom_id res chain seq x y z
N MET A 1 7.45 47.80 -3.94
CA MET A 1 7.43 46.33 -3.81
C MET A 1 7.03 45.75 -5.16
N ALA A 2 7.99 45.18 -5.89
CA ALA A 2 7.78 44.68 -7.24
C ALA A 2 7.51 43.16 -7.20
N TYR A 3 6.36 42.76 -7.72
CA TYR A 3 6.04 41.35 -7.95
C TYR A 3 6.70 40.93 -9.27
N HIS A 4 7.68 40.02 -9.20
CA HIS A 4 8.32 39.47 -10.39
C HIS A 4 7.36 38.53 -11.13
N ASN A 5 7.17 38.81 -12.42
CA ASN A 5 6.32 38.11 -13.36
C ASN A 5 6.82 36.68 -13.67
N GLY A 6 5.94 35.70 -13.45
CA GLY A 6 5.53 34.68 -14.42
C GLY A 6 6.56 34.11 -15.38
N GLY A 7 7.34 33.15 -14.91
CA GLY A 7 7.88 32.10 -15.79
C GLY A 7 6.74 31.15 -16.17
N SER A 8 6.13 31.35 -17.34
CA SER A 8 5.17 30.43 -17.94
C SER A 8 5.89 29.14 -18.33
N PHE A 9 5.77 28.10 -17.51
CA PHE A 9 6.13 26.75 -17.93
C PHE A 9 5.00 26.25 -18.83
N SER A 10 5.25 26.19 -20.14
CA SER A 10 4.35 25.55 -21.10
C SER A 10 4.12 24.10 -20.67
N ALA A 11 2.90 23.80 -20.21
CA ALA A 11 2.47 22.49 -19.74
C ALA A 11 2.29 21.45 -20.88
N THR A 12 2.77 21.73 -22.09
CA THR A 12 2.38 21.00 -23.30
C THR A 12 3.37 19.89 -23.70
N ALA A 13 4.34 19.55 -22.86
CA ALA A 13 5.39 18.58 -23.20
C ALA A 13 5.46 17.33 -22.29
N LEU A 14 4.38 16.97 -21.59
CA LEU A 14 4.31 15.70 -20.87
C LEU A 14 2.99 14.97 -21.17
N CYS A 15 3.14 13.73 -21.63
CA CYS A 15 2.11 12.68 -21.79
C CYS A 15 1.23 12.68 -23.05
N GLN A 16 1.79 12.19 -24.15
CA GLN A 16 1.03 11.41 -25.16
C GLN A 16 1.58 9.99 -25.30
N LEU A 17 1.69 9.23 -24.21
CA LEU A 17 2.01 7.80 -24.26
C LEU A 17 1.31 7.04 -23.12
N GLN A 18 -0.01 6.83 -23.20
CA GLN A 18 -0.64 5.73 -22.44
C GLN A 18 -1.96 5.28 -23.06
N ILE A 19 -1.87 4.41 -24.06
CA ILE A 19 -2.93 3.46 -24.41
C ILE A 19 -2.56 2.16 -23.69
N GLY A 20 -3.30 1.83 -22.64
CA GLY A 20 -3.09 0.63 -21.83
C GLY A 20 -3.17 0.98 -20.36
N THR A 21 -4.36 0.81 -19.77
CA THR A 21 -4.69 1.10 -18.37
C THR A 21 -3.84 0.26 -17.41
N CYS A 22 -2.65 0.74 -17.11
CA CYS A 22 -2.01 0.53 -15.81
C CYS A 22 -2.23 1.85 -15.08
N GLU A 23 -3.19 1.90 -14.14
CA GLU A 23 -3.34 3.04 -13.23
C GLU A 23 -1.93 3.46 -12.79
N PRO A 24 -1.42 4.63 -13.22
CA PRO A 24 -0.11 5.07 -12.78
C PRO A 24 -0.22 5.13 -11.26
N THR A 25 0.61 4.34 -10.58
CA THR A 25 0.71 4.41 -9.12
C THR A 25 1.38 5.74 -8.82
N LEU A 26 0.60 6.82 -8.92
CA LEU A 26 1.02 8.18 -8.72
C LEU A 26 1.51 8.25 -7.28
N THR A 27 2.81 8.41 -7.17
CA THR A 27 3.46 8.41 -5.89
C THR A 27 3.13 9.74 -5.23
N ILE A 28 2.83 9.68 -3.94
CA ILE A 28 2.67 10.85 -3.08
C ILE A 28 3.84 11.86 -3.20
N ALA A 29 5.03 11.38 -3.55
CA ALA A 29 6.18 12.22 -3.84
C ALA A 29 5.95 13.16 -5.03
N GLN A 30 5.26 12.71 -6.08
CA GLN A 30 4.91 13.53 -7.25
C GLN A 30 3.92 14.62 -6.86
N ILE A 31 2.89 14.30 -6.08
CA ILE A 31 1.93 15.27 -5.55
C ILE A 31 2.63 16.35 -4.71
N LYS A 32 3.55 15.93 -3.84
CA LYS A 32 4.37 16.84 -3.03
C LYS A 32 5.27 17.71 -3.90
N GLY A 33 5.84 17.16 -4.97
CA GLY A 33 6.65 17.88 -5.94
C GLY A 33 5.86 18.98 -6.66
N LEU A 34 4.67 18.65 -7.16
CA LEU A 34 3.79 19.60 -7.85
C LEU A 34 3.31 20.72 -6.92
N HIS A 35 2.95 20.38 -5.68
CA HIS A 35 2.58 21.38 -4.68
C HIS A 35 3.76 22.30 -4.31
N LYS A 36 4.99 21.76 -4.21
CA LYS A 36 6.20 22.56 -3.98
C LYS A 36 6.56 23.45 -5.17
N ALA A 37 6.19 23.06 -6.39
CA ALA A 37 6.32 23.86 -7.58
C ALA A 37 5.27 24.99 -7.67
N GLY A 38 4.38 25.10 -6.69
CA GLY A 38 3.39 26.18 -6.59
C GLY A 38 2.11 25.93 -7.38
N LEU A 39 1.89 24.72 -7.90
CA LEU A 39 0.64 24.38 -8.59
C LEU A 39 -0.52 24.38 -7.60
N GLN A 40 -1.67 24.87 -8.07
CA GLN A 40 -2.89 24.84 -7.27
C GLN A 40 -3.46 23.42 -7.22
N THR A 41 -4.13 23.06 -6.12
CA THR A 41 -4.77 21.75 -5.92
C THR A 41 -5.65 21.33 -7.11
N ARG A 42 -6.35 22.28 -7.73
CA ARG A 42 -7.23 22.06 -8.89
C ARG A 42 -6.46 21.67 -10.16
N GLU A 43 -5.27 22.24 -10.35
CA GLU A 43 -4.39 21.89 -11.48
C GLU A 43 -3.77 20.51 -11.27
N ILE A 44 -3.42 20.19 -10.02
CA ILE A 44 -2.91 18.86 -9.65
C ILE A 44 -4.01 17.80 -9.87
N GLU A 45 -5.25 18.07 -9.47
CA GLU A 45 -6.40 17.21 -9.73
C GLU A 45 -6.60 16.94 -11.22
N ALA A 46 -6.59 17.99 -12.06
CA ALA A 46 -6.76 17.85 -13.51
C ALA A 46 -5.65 16.98 -14.15
N ASN A 47 -4.43 17.06 -13.63
CA ASN A 47 -3.30 16.27 -14.12
C ASN A 47 -3.28 14.82 -13.59
N ILE A 48 -3.82 14.57 -12.40
CA ILE A 48 -3.70 13.28 -11.68
C ILE A 48 -4.96 12.43 -11.78
N GLY A 49 -6.13 13.04 -12.02
CA GLY A 49 -7.41 12.33 -12.07
C GLY A 49 -7.93 11.89 -10.69
N VAL A 50 -7.47 12.50 -9.60
CA VAL A 50 -7.92 12.23 -8.23
C VAL A 50 -8.83 13.35 -7.76
N SER A 51 -9.95 13.00 -7.12
CA SER A 51 -10.92 13.99 -6.63
C SER A 51 -10.30 15.05 -5.71
N GLU A 52 -10.78 16.29 -5.85
CA GLU A 52 -10.35 17.44 -5.05
C GLU A 52 -10.30 17.14 -3.55
N GLN A 53 -11.33 16.46 -3.02
CA GLN A 53 -11.44 16.11 -1.62
C GLN A 53 -10.30 15.17 -1.16
N SER A 54 -9.93 14.21 -2.01
CA SER A 54 -8.82 13.29 -1.73
C SER A 54 -7.49 14.04 -1.75
N MET A 55 -7.31 14.95 -2.71
CA MET A 55 -6.13 15.79 -2.80
C MET A 55 -5.97 16.71 -1.58
N ARG A 56 -7.04 17.39 -1.16
CA ARG A 56 -7.06 18.21 0.06
C ARG A 56 -6.71 17.39 1.31
N ASN A 57 -7.26 16.19 1.43
CA ASN A 57 -6.94 15.27 2.53
C ASN A 57 -5.47 14.87 2.54
N TRP A 58 -4.87 14.61 1.38
CA TRP A 58 -3.45 14.27 1.27
C TRP A 58 -2.55 15.47 1.59
N VAL A 59 -2.82 16.64 1.01
CA VAL A 59 -2.07 17.88 1.29
C VAL A 59 -2.11 18.21 2.78
N LYS A 60 -3.30 18.17 3.39
CA LYS A 60 -3.45 18.39 4.84
C LYS A 60 -2.58 17.41 5.65
N ARG A 61 -2.64 16.12 5.34
CA ARG A 61 -1.81 15.10 6.00
C ARG A 61 -0.31 15.34 5.83
N PHE A 62 0.15 15.88 4.70
CA PHE A 62 1.57 16.21 4.53
C PHE A 62 2.04 17.44 5.30
N MET A 63 1.14 18.39 5.52
CA MET A 63 1.45 19.55 6.34
C MET A 63 1.49 19.16 7.82
N ASP A 64 0.62 18.23 8.24
CA ASP A 64 0.51 17.74 9.61
C ASP A 64 1.64 16.73 9.96
N ASP A 65 1.88 15.73 9.10
CA ASP A 65 2.97 14.77 9.24
C ASP A 65 4.18 15.29 8.43
N SER A 66 5.19 15.85 9.10
CA SER A 66 6.50 16.20 8.49
C SER A 66 7.24 14.99 7.85
N GLY A 67 6.62 13.80 7.89
CA GLY A 67 7.13 12.55 7.39
C GLY A 67 7.05 12.39 5.87
N VAL A 68 8.11 11.82 5.30
CA VAL A 68 8.21 11.40 3.88
C VAL A 68 7.31 10.20 3.56
N LYS A 69 6.70 9.57 4.57
CA LYS A 69 6.00 8.30 4.42
C LYS A 69 4.51 8.51 4.12
N LEU A 70 4.03 7.79 3.09
CA LEU A 70 2.61 7.52 2.84
C LEU A 70 1.88 7.33 4.18
N PRO A 71 0.76 8.03 4.43
CA PRO A 71 -0.18 7.61 5.44
C PRO A 71 -0.71 6.24 5.04
N SER A 72 0.01 5.18 5.41
CA SER A 72 -0.55 3.84 5.42
C SER A 72 -1.81 3.94 6.25
N ALA A 73 -2.94 3.47 5.71
CA ALA A 73 -4.16 3.37 6.49
C ALA A 73 -3.81 2.56 7.73
N LYS A 74 -3.54 3.26 8.85
CA LYS A 74 -3.25 2.60 10.12
C LYS A 74 -4.46 1.71 10.33
N SER A 75 -4.22 0.41 10.34
CA SER A 75 -5.29 -0.54 10.61
C SER A 75 -5.92 -0.07 11.91
N ARG A 76 -7.25 0.16 11.87
CA ARG A 76 -7.98 0.61 13.06
C ARG A 76 -7.54 -0.30 14.19
N LEU A 77 -7.01 0.29 15.27
CA LEU A 77 -6.56 -0.46 16.43
C LEU A 77 -7.72 -1.37 16.83
N SER A 78 -7.51 -2.68 16.67
CA SER A 78 -8.53 -3.66 17.03
C SER A 78 -8.96 -3.40 18.48
N PRO A 79 -10.25 -3.56 18.82
CA PRO A 79 -10.74 -3.35 20.18
C PRO A 79 -9.82 -4.00 21.22
N SER A 80 -9.63 -3.32 22.36
CA SER A 80 -8.77 -3.80 23.43
C SER A 80 -9.14 -5.26 23.77
N LYS A 81 -8.11 -6.10 23.84
CA LYS A 81 -8.30 -7.54 23.97
C LYS A 81 -8.94 -7.81 25.34
N LYS A 82 -10.01 -8.61 25.38
CA LYS A 82 -10.64 -9.13 26.63
C LYS A 82 -9.69 -9.89 27.57
N THR A 83 -8.45 -10.13 27.16
CA THR A 83 -7.42 -10.68 28.05
C THR A 83 -6.19 -9.80 27.99
N SER A 84 -5.66 -9.50 29.18
CA SER A 84 -4.40 -8.78 29.34
C SER A 84 -3.24 -9.53 28.66
N VAL A 85 -2.18 -8.79 28.34
CA VAL A 85 -0.94 -9.36 27.81
C VAL A 85 -0.36 -10.38 28.80
N ARG A 86 -0.38 -10.06 30.10
CA ARG A 86 0.09 -10.93 31.19
C ARG A 86 -0.65 -12.28 31.22
N ASN A 87 -1.99 -12.26 31.18
CA ASN A 87 -2.80 -13.49 31.18
C ASN A 87 -2.52 -14.30 29.91
N SER A 88 -2.38 -13.62 28.76
CA SER A 88 -2.05 -14.30 27.49
C SER A 88 -0.68 -14.99 27.54
N THR A 89 0.31 -14.39 28.20
CA THR A 89 1.65 -14.98 28.36
C THR A 89 1.64 -16.17 29.32
N ALA A 90 0.91 -16.08 30.44
CA ALA A 90 0.75 -17.19 31.39
C ALA A 90 0.10 -18.40 30.72
N LEU A 91 -1.02 -18.19 30.01
CA LEU A 91 -1.71 -19.24 29.27
C LEU A 91 -0.83 -19.87 28.18
N LYS A 92 -0.01 -19.07 27.48
CA LYS A 92 0.97 -19.59 26.51
C LYS A 92 2.03 -20.48 27.16
N ARG A 93 2.45 -20.20 28.40
CA ARG A 93 3.42 -21.05 29.11
C ARG A 93 2.79 -22.39 29.53
N GLN A 94 1.56 -22.36 30.05
CA GLN A 94 0.81 -23.58 30.37
C GLN A 94 0.53 -24.45 29.14
N LEU A 95 0.14 -23.84 28.02
CA LEU A 95 -0.08 -24.56 26.77
C LEU A 95 1.21 -25.21 26.23
N LYS A 96 2.38 -24.60 26.49
CA LYS A 96 3.66 -25.20 26.12
C LYS A 96 4.04 -26.39 27.00
N SER A 97 3.65 -26.41 28.27
CA SER A 97 3.90 -27.54 29.17
C SER A 97 2.89 -28.68 29.00
N THR A 98 1.67 -28.38 28.52
CA THR A 98 0.56 -29.34 28.45
C THR A 98 -0.08 -29.27 27.06
N SER A 99 0.40 -30.09 26.13
CA SER A 99 0.01 -30.03 24.71
C SER A 99 -1.41 -30.53 24.43
N THR A 100 -2.05 -31.24 25.37
CA THR A 100 -3.34 -31.92 25.20
C THR A 100 -4.53 -31.23 25.87
N ILE A 101 -4.33 -30.09 26.54
CA ILE A 101 -5.40 -29.42 27.28
C ILE A 101 -6.48 -28.86 26.35
N THR A 102 -7.74 -29.19 26.61
CA THR A 102 -8.88 -28.67 25.85
C THR A 102 -9.19 -27.22 26.23
N ALA A 103 -9.90 -26.48 25.38
CA ALA A 103 -10.31 -25.10 25.72
C ALA A 103 -11.23 -25.02 26.95
N LYS A 104 -12.00 -26.09 27.21
CA LYS A 104 -12.86 -26.21 28.40
C LYS A 104 -12.01 -26.38 29.66
N GLU A 105 -11.11 -27.37 29.69
CA GLU A 105 -10.18 -27.59 30.80
C GLU A 105 -9.26 -26.38 31.03
N LEU A 106 -8.79 -25.71 29.96
CA LEU A 106 -7.98 -24.51 30.08
C LEU A 106 -8.73 -23.38 30.79
N LYS A 107 -10.04 -23.24 30.53
CA LYS A 107 -10.90 -22.27 31.22
C LYS A 107 -11.17 -22.68 32.67
N GLU A 108 -11.41 -23.96 32.93
CA GLU A 108 -11.64 -24.49 34.28
C GLU A 108 -10.40 -24.33 35.17
N ASN A 109 -9.22 -24.70 34.67
CA ASN A 109 -7.94 -24.59 35.38
C ASN A 109 -7.49 -23.14 35.61
N ASN A 110 -8.04 -22.18 34.85
CA ASN A 110 -7.68 -20.77 34.91
C ASN A 110 -8.92 -19.87 35.02
N SER A 111 -9.91 -20.30 35.81
CA SER A 111 -11.18 -19.59 35.98
C SER A 111 -10.98 -18.12 36.39
N HIS A 112 -10.01 -17.84 37.27
CA HIS A 112 -9.63 -16.50 37.70
C HIS A 112 -9.06 -15.59 36.58
N LEU A 113 -8.47 -16.16 35.52
CA LEU A 113 -7.94 -15.39 34.37
C LEU A 113 -8.92 -15.29 33.20
N LEU A 114 -9.88 -16.22 33.12
CA LEU A 114 -10.74 -16.45 31.96
C LEU A 114 -12.24 -16.37 32.29
N PHE A 115 -12.63 -15.87 33.46
CA PHE A 115 -14.02 -15.79 33.91
C PHE A 115 -14.94 -15.17 32.84
N GLU A 116 -14.58 -13.98 32.34
CA GLU A 116 -15.34 -13.23 31.32
C GLU A 116 -15.14 -13.71 29.87
N VAL A 117 -14.20 -14.64 29.67
CA VAL A 117 -13.83 -15.10 28.33
C VAL A 117 -14.65 -16.33 27.98
N SER A 118 -15.47 -16.26 26.92
CA SER A 118 -16.24 -17.42 26.47
C SER A 118 -15.32 -18.52 25.94
N ILE A 119 -15.73 -19.79 26.07
CA ILE A 119 -14.98 -20.94 25.52
C ILE A 119 -14.72 -20.75 24.02
N ARG A 120 -15.68 -20.18 23.27
CA ARG A 120 -15.51 -19.83 21.85
C ARG A 120 -14.39 -18.82 21.61
N THR A 121 -14.22 -17.84 22.51
CA THR A 121 -13.12 -16.86 22.44
C THR A 121 -11.78 -17.51 22.76
N VAL A 122 -11.75 -18.41 23.75
CA VAL A 122 -10.56 -19.22 24.05
C VAL A 122 -10.18 -20.05 22.81
N ASN A 123 -11.12 -20.81 22.25
CA ASN A 123 -10.86 -21.65 21.08
C ASN A 123 -10.41 -20.84 19.84
N ARG A 124 -11.02 -19.67 19.58
CA ARG A 124 -10.61 -18.79 18.46
C ARG A 124 -9.21 -18.21 18.64
N ARG A 125 -8.80 -17.94 19.88
CA ARG A 125 -7.52 -17.28 20.18
C ARG A 125 -6.37 -18.27 20.33
N TRP A 126 -6.67 -19.51 20.70
CA TRP A 126 -5.70 -20.60 20.80
C TRP A 126 -6.15 -21.83 19.98
N PRO A 127 -6.38 -21.69 18.66
CA PRO A 127 -7.05 -22.71 17.85
C PRO A 127 -6.22 -23.97 17.55
N SER A 128 -4.94 -24.07 17.92
CA SER A 128 -4.05 -25.07 17.30
C SER A 128 -2.85 -25.54 18.14
N TRP A 129 -3.02 -25.84 19.42
CA TRP A 129 -2.06 -26.73 20.12
C TRP A 129 -2.50 -28.19 20.07
N THR A 130 -3.80 -28.46 19.95
CA THR A 130 -4.37 -29.80 19.77
C THR A 130 -4.07 -30.43 18.41
N THR A 131 -3.83 -29.62 17.37
CA THR A 131 -3.59 -30.15 16.01
C THR A 131 -2.16 -30.65 15.77
N ILE A 132 -1.20 -30.26 16.62
CA ILE A 132 0.22 -30.61 16.40
C ILE A 132 0.53 -32.03 16.91
N ALA A 133 -0.20 -32.52 17.93
CA ALA A 133 -0.02 -33.88 18.44
C ALA A 133 -0.78 -34.94 17.60
N THR A 134 -1.84 -34.55 16.88
CA THR A 134 -2.56 -35.44 15.95
C THR A 134 -1.97 -35.33 14.54
N GLY A 135 -0.67 -35.59 14.40
CA GLY A 135 -0.11 -35.90 13.10
C GLY A 135 -0.70 -37.22 12.58
N LYS A 136 -1.23 -37.20 11.35
CA LYS A 136 -1.77 -38.33 10.55
C LYS A 136 -3.21 -38.76 10.85
N ALA A 137 -4.19 -38.05 10.29
CA ALA A 137 -5.33 -38.66 9.57
C ALA A 137 -6.46 -37.64 9.32
N ARG A 138 -6.23 -36.64 8.46
CA ARG A 138 -7.29 -36.04 7.60
C ARG A 138 -6.65 -35.02 6.67
N LEU A 139 -5.88 -35.53 5.72
CA LEU A 139 -5.78 -34.89 4.41
C LEU A 139 -7.09 -35.18 3.67
N GLN A 140 -8.15 -34.43 3.98
CA GLN A 140 -9.23 -34.26 3.00
C GLN A 140 -9.08 -32.87 2.38
N GLY A 141 -8.56 -32.88 1.15
CA GLY A 141 -8.90 -31.97 0.07
C GLY A 141 -9.01 -30.49 0.44
N ARG A 142 -7.87 -29.82 0.62
CA ARG A 142 -7.80 -28.40 0.24
C ARG A 142 -6.94 -28.33 -1.03
N PRO A 143 -7.49 -27.87 -2.16
CA PRO A 143 -6.73 -27.77 -3.41
C PRO A 143 -5.53 -26.88 -3.17
N ARG A 144 -4.35 -27.46 -3.37
CA ARG A 144 -3.07 -26.75 -3.36
C ARG A 144 -3.09 -25.82 -4.57
N THR A 145 -3.29 -24.54 -4.35
CA THR A 145 -3.09 -23.52 -5.39
C THR A 145 -1.61 -23.49 -5.73
N THR A 146 -1.25 -24.09 -6.86
CA THR A 146 0.09 -24.00 -7.42
C THR A 146 0.23 -22.63 -8.07
N THR A 147 1.04 -21.75 -7.50
CA THR A 147 1.37 -20.46 -8.12
C THR A 147 2.44 -20.72 -9.17
N THR A 148 2.03 -20.79 -10.44
CA THR A 148 2.96 -20.87 -11.57
C THR A 148 3.46 -19.47 -11.88
N THR A 149 4.75 -19.23 -11.67
CA THR A 149 5.41 -17.97 -12.04
C THR A 149 5.80 -18.05 -13.51
N THR A 150 4.98 -17.47 -14.39
CA THR A 150 5.32 -17.32 -15.81
C THR A 150 6.13 -16.06 -16.00
N THR A 151 7.38 -16.21 -16.46
CA THR A 151 8.23 -15.07 -16.84
C THR A 151 7.88 -14.67 -18.27
N ILE A 152 7.29 -13.48 -18.45
CA ILE A 152 6.96 -12.94 -19.76
C ILE A 152 8.05 -11.93 -20.12
N THR A 153 8.79 -12.22 -21.20
CA THR A 153 9.79 -11.29 -21.74
C THR A 153 9.12 -10.45 -22.81
N ILE A 154 9.09 -9.13 -22.62
CA ILE A 154 8.51 -8.17 -23.57
C ILE A 154 9.65 -7.42 -24.23
N THR A 155 9.83 -7.61 -25.54
CA THR A 155 10.79 -6.85 -26.35
C THR A 155 10.08 -5.64 -26.92
N ILE A 156 10.54 -4.44 -26.56
CA ILE A 156 10.00 -3.17 -27.07
C ILE A 156 10.98 -2.62 -28.10
N THR A 157 10.56 -2.56 -29.37
CA THR A 157 11.33 -1.94 -30.45
C THR A 157 10.90 -0.48 -30.59
N ILE A 158 11.83 0.45 -30.38
CA ILE A 158 11.58 1.89 -30.51
C ILE A 158 12.18 2.36 -31.84
N THR A 159 11.33 2.84 -32.75
CA THR A 159 11.77 3.44 -34.02
C THR A 159 11.84 4.96 -33.86
N ILE A 160 13.02 5.53 -34.07
CA ILE A 160 13.25 6.98 -33.97
C ILE A 160 13.36 7.55 -35.38
N THR A 161 12.45 8.45 -35.75
CA THR A 161 12.48 9.17 -37.02
C THR A 161 13.12 10.53 -36.80
N ILE A 162 14.26 10.79 -37.47
CA ILE A 162 14.97 12.07 -37.40
C ILE A 162 14.64 12.86 -38.68
N THR A 163 13.90 13.97 -38.53
CA THR A 163 13.63 14.90 -39.63
C THR A 163 14.67 16.02 -39.58
N THR A 164 15.47 16.14 -40.63
CA THR A 164 16.47 17.21 -40.76
C THR A 164 15.99 18.23 -41.78
N THR A 165 15.85 19.49 -41.39
CA THR A 165 15.53 20.59 -42.29
C THR A 165 16.80 21.35 -42.63
N ILE A 166 17.16 21.39 -43.91
CA ILE A 166 18.32 22.13 -44.41
C ILE A 166 17.80 23.42 -45.05
N THR A 167 18.25 24.57 -44.56
CA THR A 167 17.95 25.88 -45.13
C THR A 167 19.18 26.38 -45.88
N THR A 168 19.08 26.46 -47.21
CA THR A 168 20.12 27.02 -48.08
C THR A 168 19.81 28.48 -48.39
N THR A 169 20.75 29.37 -48.07
CA THR A 169 20.67 30.79 -48.42
C THR A 169 21.56 31.03 -49.65
N ALA A 170 20.97 31.49 -50.74
CA ALA A 170 21.72 31.86 -51.94
C ALA A 170 22.10 33.34 -51.90
N THR A 171 23.39 33.64 -52.10
CA THR A 171 23.91 35.01 -52.20
C THR A 171 24.15 35.33 -53.67
N THR A 172 23.29 36.16 -54.25
CA THR A 172 23.42 36.63 -55.64
C THR A 172 24.30 37.88 -55.66
N THR A 173 25.49 37.77 -56.25
CA THR A 173 26.37 38.92 -56.50
C THR A 173 26.04 39.50 -57.88
N ARG A 174 25.59 40.75 -57.94
CA ARG A 174 25.38 41.48 -59.20
C ARG A 174 26.70 42.14 -59.61
N LEU A 175 27.09 41.95 -60.88
CA LEU A 175 28.19 42.64 -61.56
C LEU A 175 27.71 43.94 -62.20
#